data_AF-A0A955NJF2-F1
#
_entry.id   AF-A0A955NJF2-F1
#
_cell.length_a   1.000
_cell.length_b   1.000
_cell.length_c   1.000
_cell.angle_alpha   90.00
_cell.angle_beta   90.00
_cell.angle_gamma   90.00
#
_symmetry.space_group_name_H-M   'P 1'
#
loop_
_entity.id
_entity.type
_entity.pdbx_description
1 polymer ?
#
loop_
_entity_poly.entity_id
_entity_poly.type
_entity_poly.pdbx_seq_one_letter_code
_entity_poly.pdbx_strand_id
1 'polypeptide(L)'
;MENGFNKIHFRFIGNLFAVSLVYLWGSPVSAQTGAEWVQVTGEAEWPARWKHTSVSYDGKLWVMGGNRSLNDVWSSPNGEGWTLVTGDAEWTGREDHTSLVYNGKMWVMGGWFDRSSIFGRLNDVWSSTDGSQWEAATMEAPWSARYGHASVVHNGKMWVLGGYRGDTNLNDAWYSTDGVNWTAATLDGGWPARADMTSASFDGKIWIMGGNSGEPGRDYLL
;
A
#
# COMPACT_ATOMS: atom_id res chain seq x y z
N MET A 1 -40.65 17.03 -11.45
CA MET A 1 -40.49 15.92 -10.49
C MET A 1 -39.01 15.73 -10.28
N GLU A 2 -38.50 16.33 -9.20
CA GLU A 2 -37.14 16.13 -8.69
C GLU A 2 -37.02 14.76 -8.02
N ASN A 3 -35.81 14.21 -8.05
CA ASN A 3 -35.19 13.38 -7.00
C ASN A 3 -33.67 13.54 -7.28
N GLY A 4 -32.83 14.17 -6.47
CA GLY A 4 -32.85 14.34 -5.02
C GLY A 4 -31.70 13.55 -4.40
N PHE A 5 -30.44 13.89 -4.71
CA PHE A 5 -29.29 13.41 -3.94
C PHE A 5 -28.65 14.58 -3.18
N ASN A 6 -28.78 14.51 -1.86
CA ASN A 6 -28.19 15.44 -0.90
C ASN A 6 -26.67 15.39 -1.00
N LYS A 7 -26.04 16.48 -1.48
CA LYS A 7 -24.63 16.76 -1.19
C LYS A 7 -24.54 17.32 0.22
N ILE A 8 -23.88 16.60 1.11
CA ILE A 8 -23.49 17.11 2.42
C ILE A 8 -22.35 18.12 2.18
N HIS A 9 -22.66 19.41 2.29
CA HIS A 9 -21.66 20.47 2.32
C HIS A 9 -21.28 20.74 3.77
N PHE A 10 -20.05 20.42 4.17
CA PHE A 10 -19.50 20.93 5.43
C PHE A 10 -19.12 22.41 5.22
N ARG A 11 -19.93 23.31 5.78
CA ARG A 11 -19.57 24.72 5.98
C ARG A 11 -19.15 24.89 7.44
N PHE A 12 -17.89 25.27 7.67
CA PHE A 12 -17.52 25.93 8.91
C PHE A 12 -17.74 27.44 8.72
N ILE A 13 -18.68 27.99 9.47
CA ILE A 13 -18.88 29.43 9.65
C ILE A 13 -18.45 29.76 11.08
N GLY A 14 -17.52 30.70 11.22
CA GLY A 14 -17.10 31.23 12.52
C GLY A 14 -16.15 32.42 12.35
N ASN A 15 -16.73 33.61 12.19
CA ASN A 15 -16.03 34.90 12.18
C ASN A 15 -15.59 35.28 13.61
N LEU A 16 -14.38 35.82 13.76
CA LEU A 16 -14.17 37.21 14.21
C LEU A 16 -12.66 37.52 14.25
N PHE A 17 -12.21 38.44 13.42
CA PHE A 17 -11.36 39.57 13.84
C PHE A 17 -11.51 40.66 12.79
N ALA A 18 -12.01 41.81 13.24
CA ALA A 18 -12.11 43.02 12.43
C ALA A 18 -10.74 43.67 12.34
N VAL A 19 -10.26 43.91 11.11
CA VAL A 19 -9.32 45.00 10.84
C VAL A 19 -9.79 45.68 9.56
N SER A 20 -10.23 46.93 9.71
CA SER A 20 -10.43 47.84 8.60
C SER A 20 -9.06 48.17 8.00
N LEU A 21 -8.87 47.93 6.69
CA LEU A 21 -7.73 48.47 5.96
C LEU A 21 -8.13 48.83 4.53
N VAL A 22 -7.70 50.03 4.17
CA VAL A 22 -7.98 50.84 2.99
C VAL A 22 -7.36 50.19 1.74
N TYR A 23 -8.09 50.21 0.62
CA TYR A 23 -7.55 49.81 -0.68
C TYR A 23 -6.44 50.78 -1.13
N LEU A 24 -5.20 50.30 -1.16
CA LEU A 24 -4.11 50.89 -1.93
C LEU A 24 -3.31 49.75 -2.58
N TRP A 25 -3.33 49.75 -3.92
CA TRP A 25 -2.47 49.04 -4.88
C TRP A 25 -1.47 48.01 -4.34
N GLY A 26 -1.82 46.74 -4.52
CA GLY A 26 -0.93 45.60 -4.39
C GLY A 26 -1.75 44.33 -4.55
N SER A 27 -1.49 43.55 -5.60
CA SER A 27 -2.13 42.25 -5.78
C SER A 27 -1.95 41.41 -4.52
N PRO A 28 -3.00 40.76 -3.97
CA PRO A 28 -2.74 39.66 -3.06
C PRO A 28 -2.11 38.55 -3.88
N VAL A 29 -0.80 38.34 -3.70
CA VAL A 29 -0.19 37.04 -3.94
C VAL A 29 -0.86 36.10 -2.95
N SER A 30 -1.90 35.41 -3.42
CA SER A 30 -2.45 34.27 -2.71
C SER A 30 -1.41 33.16 -2.80
N ALA A 31 -0.58 33.04 -1.76
CA ALA A 31 0.19 31.83 -1.53
C ALA A 31 -0.80 30.67 -1.36
N GLN A 32 -0.94 29.83 -2.39
CA GLN A 32 -1.81 28.66 -2.36
C GLN A 32 -1.10 27.57 -1.53
N THR A 33 -1.15 27.70 -0.20
CA THR A 33 -0.54 26.77 0.76
C THR A 33 -1.54 25.72 1.22
N GLY A 34 -2.14 24.98 0.29
CA GLY A 34 -3.02 23.87 0.60
C GLY A 34 -2.96 22.83 -0.50
N ALA A 35 -2.68 21.58 -0.14
CA ALA A 35 -2.88 20.47 -1.07
C ALA A 35 -4.39 20.36 -1.36
N GLU A 36 -4.81 20.67 -2.58
CA GLU A 36 -6.18 20.46 -3.02
C GLU A 36 -6.36 18.99 -3.38
N TRP A 37 -7.28 18.32 -2.70
CA TRP A 37 -7.69 16.96 -3.06
C TRP A 37 -8.65 17.02 -4.23
N VAL A 38 -8.29 16.36 -5.33
CA VAL A 38 -9.11 16.27 -6.54
C VAL A 38 -9.43 14.81 -6.81
N GLN A 39 -10.71 14.53 -7.01
CA GLN A 39 -11.13 13.24 -7.55
C GLN A 39 -10.83 13.21 -9.05
N VAL A 40 -9.90 12.35 -9.47
CA VAL A 40 -9.46 12.25 -10.88
C VAL A 40 -10.51 11.56 -11.75
N THR A 41 -11.12 10.47 -11.25
CA THR A 41 -12.23 9.79 -11.93
C THR A 41 -13.32 9.37 -10.94
N GLY A 42 -14.58 9.43 -11.40
CA GLY A 42 -15.77 8.97 -10.69
C GLY A 42 -15.89 7.46 -10.63
N GLU A 43 -15.49 6.81 -11.71
CA GLU A 43 -15.70 5.40 -12.00
C GLU A 43 -14.49 4.91 -12.79
N ALA A 44 -13.54 4.30 -12.11
CA ALA A 44 -12.44 3.60 -12.78
C ALA A 44 -12.96 2.30 -13.43
N GLU A 45 -12.27 1.83 -14.46
CA GLU A 45 -12.65 0.64 -15.23
C GLU A 45 -12.48 -0.66 -14.45
N TRP A 46 -11.63 -0.67 -13.41
CA TRP A 46 -11.49 -1.80 -12.50
C TRP A 46 -12.64 -1.82 -11.47
N PRO A 47 -13.13 -3.01 -11.08
CA PRO A 47 -14.20 -3.13 -10.09
C PRO A 47 -13.76 -2.64 -8.70
N ALA A 48 -14.70 -2.04 -7.97
CA ALA A 48 -14.50 -1.63 -6.57
C ALA A 48 -13.89 -2.77 -5.74
N ARG A 49 -12.81 -2.44 -5.01
CA ARG A 49 -11.96 -3.43 -4.33
C ARG A 49 -11.35 -2.86 -3.06
N TRP A 50 -10.91 -3.77 -2.19
CA TRP A 50 -10.25 -3.49 -0.91
C TRP A 50 -9.10 -4.48 -0.75
N LYS A 51 -8.11 -4.14 0.10
CA LYS A 51 -6.92 -4.96 0.37
C LYS A 51 -6.08 -5.30 -0.89
N HIS A 52 -6.23 -4.47 -1.92
CA HIS A 52 -5.36 -4.43 -3.08
C HIS A 52 -4.13 -3.61 -2.73
N THR A 53 -3.11 -3.69 -3.58
CA THR A 53 -1.95 -2.81 -3.48
C THR A 53 -1.82 -1.96 -4.73
N SER A 54 -1.05 -0.87 -4.63
CA SER A 54 -0.74 -0.03 -5.78
C SER A 54 0.68 0.50 -5.71
N VAL A 55 1.29 0.72 -6.87
CA VAL A 55 2.64 1.31 -7.00
C VAL A 55 2.68 2.31 -8.16
N SER A 56 3.61 3.26 -8.09
CA SER A 56 3.99 4.09 -9.23
C SER A 56 5.29 3.54 -9.83
N TYR A 57 5.24 3.17 -11.11
CA TYR A 57 6.37 2.54 -11.80
C TYR A 57 6.29 2.83 -13.31
N ASP A 58 7.44 3.14 -13.91
CA ASP A 58 7.58 3.39 -15.35
C ASP A 58 6.54 4.38 -15.92
N GLY A 59 6.36 5.50 -15.22
CA GLY A 59 5.42 6.56 -15.63
C GLY A 59 3.93 6.18 -15.52
N LYS A 60 3.60 5.08 -14.86
CA LYS A 60 2.23 4.61 -14.66
C LYS A 60 1.93 4.36 -13.20
N LEU A 61 0.64 4.46 -12.86
CA LEU A 61 0.04 3.90 -11.67
C LEU A 61 -0.36 2.45 -11.97
N TRP A 62 -0.17 1.58 -10.99
CA TRP A 62 -0.50 0.15 -11.09
C TRP A 62 -1.37 -0.25 -9.91
N VAL A 63 -2.40 -1.07 -10.17
CA VAL A 63 -3.29 -1.66 -9.16
C VAL A 63 -3.24 -3.17 -9.31
N MET A 64 -3.03 -3.89 -8.21
CA MET A 64 -2.83 -5.34 -8.21
C MET A 64 -3.67 -6.03 -7.13
N GLY A 65 -4.41 -7.05 -7.56
CA GLY A 65 -5.15 -7.98 -6.69
C GLY A 65 -6.23 -7.34 -5.81
N GLY A 66 -6.47 -7.94 -4.64
CA GLY A 66 -7.50 -7.53 -3.68
C GLY A 66 -8.87 -8.19 -3.90
N ASN A 67 -9.89 -7.70 -3.20
CA ASN A 67 -11.31 -8.09 -3.34
C ASN A 67 -11.60 -9.61 -3.35
N ARG A 68 -11.34 -10.32 -2.24
CA ARG A 68 -11.55 -11.77 -2.15
C ARG A 68 -10.72 -12.56 -3.18
N SER A 69 -9.46 -12.17 -3.33
CA SER A 69 -8.42 -12.91 -4.05
C SER A 69 -8.41 -12.77 -5.57
N LEU A 70 -8.42 -11.54 -6.10
CA LEU A 70 -8.10 -11.27 -7.51
C LEU A 70 -6.60 -11.39 -7.79
N ASN A 71 -6.25 -11.75 -9.04
CA ASN A 71 -4.91 -11.69 -9.63
C ASN A 71 -4.82 -10.83 -10.89
N ASP A 72 -5.70 -9.84 -11.01
CA ASP A 72 -5.66 -8.89 -12.11
C ASP A 72 -4.68 -7.74 -11.85
N VAL A 73 -4.15 -7.20 -12.95
CA VAL A 73 -3.23 -6.07 -12.98
C VAL A 73 -3.81 -4.99 -13.88
N TRP A 74 -3.98 -3.80 -13.33
CA TRP A 74 -4.44 -2.62 -14.05
C TRP A 74 -3.37 -1.55 -14.05
N SER A 75 -3.28 -0.78 -15.13
CA SER A 75 -2.37 0.38 -15.18
C SER A 75 -3.05 1.62 -15.75
N SER A 76 -2.55 2.78 -15.34
CA SER A 76 -2.97 4.08 -15.88
C SER A 76 -1.80 5.06 -15.91
N PRO A 77 -1.60 5.82 -17.00
CA PRO A 77 -0.56 6.85 -17.06
C PRO A 77 -0.90 8.09 -16.23
N ASN A 78 -2.17 8.32 -15.90
CA ASN A 78 -2.64 9.57 -15.30
C ASN A 78 -3.74 9.41 -14.22
N GLY A 79 -4.24 8.19 -14.01
CA GLY A 79 -5.32 7.88 -13.07
C GLY A 79 -6.73 8.15 -13.61
N GLU A 80 -6.88 8.69 -14.82
CA GLU A 80 -8.19 8.99 -15.44
C GLU A 80 -8.76 7.76 -16.13
N GLY A 81 -7.97 7.13 -17.01
CA GLY A 81 -8.36 5.92 -17.74
C GLY A 81 -7.45 4.75 -17.39
N TRP A 82 -8.05 3.60 -17.10
CA TRP A 82 -7.34 2.39 -16.69
C TRP A 82 -7.43 1.29 -17.74
N THR A 83 -6.31 0.63 -17.98
CA THR A 83 -6.23 -0.52 -18.88
C THR A 83 -5.96 -1.78 -18.09
N LEU A 84 -6.74 -2.83 -18.34
CA LEU A 84 -6.46 -4.17 -17.85
C LEU A 84 -5.22 -4.71 -18.58
N VAL A 85 -4.11 -4.84 -17.85
CA VAL A 85 -2.84 -5.33 -18.40
C VAL A 85 -2.86 -6.85 -18.49
N THR A 86 -3.32 -7.52 -17.43
CA THR A 86 -3.67 -8.95 -17.44
C THR A 86 -4.80 -9.20 -16.44
N GLY A 87 -5.73 -10.08 -16.79
CA GLY A 87 -6.80 -10.53 -15.89
C GLY A 87 -6.46 -11.80 -15.11
N ASP A 88 -5.31 -12.42 -15.40
CA ASP A 88 -4.89 -13.69 -14.83
C ASP A 88 -3.35 -13.71 -14.76
N ALA A 89 -2.79 -12.92 -13.85
CA ALA A 89 -1.35 -12.96 -13.61
C ALA A 89 -0.94 -14.32 -13.02
N GLU A 90 0.32 -14.70 -13.21
CA GLU A 90 0.85 -16.02 -12.86
C GLU A 90 0.83 -16.32 -11.35
N TRP A 91 0.76 -15.28 -10.52
CA TRP A 91 0.62 -15.41 -9.07
C TRP A 91 -0.83 -15.69 -8.67
N THR A 92 -1.00 -16.54 -7.65
CA THR A 92 -2.32 -16.84 -7.08
C THR A 92 -3.04 -15.57 -6.63
N GLY A 93 -4.32 -15.45 -6.96
CA GLY A 93 -5.16 -14.34 -6.53
C GLY A 93 -5.12 -14.15 -5.02
N ARG A 94 -5.00 -12.89 -4.58
CA ARG A 94 -4.64 -12.59 -3.19
C ARG A 94 -5.10 -11.21 -2.73
N GLU A 95 -5.17 -11.06 -1.42
CA GLU A 95 -5.42 -9.80 -0.72
C GLU A 95 -4.48 -9.69 0.49
N ASP A 96 -4.39 -8.49 1.08
CA ASP A 96 -3.50 -8.19 2.22
C ASP A 96 -2.03 -8.59 1.98
N HIS A 97 -1.66 -8.65 0.71
CA HIS A 97 -0.29 -8.77 0.24
C HIS A 97 0.36 -7.38 0.28
N THR A 98 1.66 -7.32 0.05
CA THR A 98 2.34 -6.04 -0.20
C THR A 98 2.91 -6.00 -1.61
N SER A 99 3.08 -4.79 -2.14
CA SER A 99 3.84 -4.55 -3.35
C SER A 99 4.76 -3.35 -3.22
N LEU A 100 5.85 -3.37 -3.97
CA LEU A 100 6.83 -2.28 -4.02
C LEU A 100 7.52 -2.25 -5.39
N VAL A 101 8.27 -1.18 -5.62
CA VAL A 101 9.15 -1.04 -6.78
C VAL A 101 10.58 -1.11 -6.32
N TYR A 102 11.36 -2.02 -6.90
CA TYR A 102 12.76 -2.17 -6.57
C TYR A 102 13.55 -2.69 -7.76
N ASN A 103 14.69 -2.06 -8.02
CA ASN A 103 15.64 -2.44 -9.08
C ASN A 103 14.99 -2.63 -10.46
N GLY A 104 14.14 -1.68 -10.88
CA GLY A 104 13.48 -1.72 -12.19
C GLY A 104 12.44 -2.83 -12.34
N LYS A 105 11.82 -3.25 -11.24
CA LYS A 105 10.72 -4.21 -11.23
C LYS A 105 9.65 -3.83 -10.20
N MET A 106 8.41 -4.18 -10.49
CA MET A 106 7.35 -4.29 -9.51
C MET A 106 7.48 -5.64 -8.80
N TRP A 107 7.12 -5.68 -7.52
CA TRP A 107 7.19 -6.87 -6.69
C TRP A 107 5.86 -7.10 -5.97
N VAL A 108 5.41 -8.35 -5.88
CA VAL A 108 4.24 -8.77 -5.11
C VAL A 108 4.69 -9.85 -4.13
N MET A 109 4.35 -9.68 -2.85
CA MET A 109 4.85 -10.54 -1.77
C MET A 109 3.75 -10.94 -0.80
N GLY A 110 3.69 -12.25 -0.52
CA GLY A 110 2.81 -12.84 0.49
C GLY A 110 1.33 -12.56 0.25
N GLY A 111 0.57 -12.45 1.34
CA GLY A 111 -0.87 -12.20 1.32
C GLY A 111 -1.69 -13.44 1.65
N TRP A 112 -3.00 -13.34 1.38
CA TRP A 112 -4.00 -14.36 1.73
C TRP A 112 -4.85 -14.67 0.50
N PHE A 113 -4.87 -15.94 0.06
CA PHE A 113 -5.65 -16.41 -1.09
C PHE A 113 -6.96 -17.09 -0.70
N ASP A 114 -7.04 -17.71 0.49
CA ASP A 114 -8.24 -18.41 0.95
C ASP A 114 -8.55 -18.11 2.43
N ARG A 115 -9.66 -17.39 2.64
CA ARG A 115 -10.10 -17.01 3.99
C ARG A 115 -10.62 -18.15 4.85
N SER A 116 -11.00 -19.26 4.23
CA SER A 116 -11.56 -20.43 4.91
C SER A 116 -10.48 -21.38 5.41
N SER A 117 -9.23 -21.21 4.97
CA SER A 117 -8.13 -22.12 5.24
C SER A 117 -7.04 -21.48 6.08
N ILE A 118 -6.56 -22.24 7.07
CA ILE A 118 -5.32 -21.92 7.79
C ILE A 118 -4.08 -22.05 6.90
N PHE A 119 -4.20 -22.69 5.73
CA PHE A 119 -3.14 -22.77 4.73
C PHE A 119 -3.30 -21.72 3.62
N GLY A 120 -4.27 -20.81 3.75
CA GLY A 120 -4.55 -19.80 2.72
C GLY A 120 -3.51 -18.69 2.60
N ARG A 121 -2.49 -18.65 3.47
CA ARG A 121 -1.49 -17.57 3.49
C ARG A 121 -0.33 -17.91 2.57
N LEU A 122 0.34 -16.88 2.08
CA LEU A 122 1.42 -17.01 1.10
C LEU A 122 2.73 -16.42 1.61
N ASN A 123 3.83 -16.98 1.11
CA ASN A 123 5.20 -16.47 1.22
C ASN A 123 5.99 -16.54 -0.09
N ASP A 124 5.27 -16.59 -1.20
CA ASP A 124 5.85 -16.43 -2.52
C ASP A 124 6.18 -14.95 -2.80
N VAL A 125 7.12 -14.76 -3.73
CA VAL A 125 7.62 -13.46 -4.17
C VAL A 125 7.64 -13.47 -5.68
N TRP A 126 6.93 -12.52 -6.27
CA TRP A 126 6.79 -12.37 -7.71
C TRP A 126 7.33 -11.02 -8.15
N SER A 127 7.87 -10.96 -9.37
CA SER A 127 8.34 -9.73 -9.96
C SER A 127 7.91 -9.57 -11.42
N SER A 128 7.75 -8.33 -11.86
CA SER A 128 7.47 -8.02 -13.26
C SER A 128 8.06 -6.66 -13.66
N THR A 129 8.50 -6.56 -14.91
CA THR A 129 8.97 -5.30 -15.51
C THR A 129 7.87 -4.52 -16.22
N ASP A 130 6.75 -5.15 -16.54
CA ASP A 130 5.68 -4.55 -17.37
C ASP A 130 4.26 -4.88 -16.90
N GLY A 131 4.12 -5.67 -15.84
CA GLY A 131 2.86 -6.10 -15.25
C GLY A 131 2.07 -7.12 -16.07
N SER A 132 2.50 -7.43 -17.29
CA SER A 132 1.83 -8.37 -18.19
C SER A 132 2.32 -9.80 -18.00
N GLN A 133 3.58 -9.98 -17.60
CA GLN A 133 4.21 -11.26 -17.32
C GLN A 133 4.90 -11.20 -15.96
N TRP A 134 4.62 -12.17 -15.09
CA TRP A 134 5.19 -12.25 -13.75
C TRP A 134 6.05 -13.49 -13.58
N GLU A 135 7.23 -13.29 -13.00
CA GLU A 135 8.17 -14.35 -12.68
C GLU A 135 8.23 -14.55 -11.18
N ALA A 136 8.12 -15.81 -10.74
CA ALA A 136 8.37 -16.18 -9.36
C ALA A 136 9.87 -16.05 -9.07
N ALA A 137 10.23 -15.11 -8.20
CA ALA A 137 11.59 -15.03 -7.65
C ALA A 137 11.82 -16.16 -6.64
N THR A 138 10.81 -16.44 -5.81
CA THR A 138 10.74 -17.66 -4.99
C THR A 138 9.29 -18.02 -4.71
N MET A 139 9.00 -19.31 -4.68
CA MET A 139 7.67 -19.82 -4.28
C MET A 139 7.55 -19.99 -2.76
N GLU A 140 8.68 -20.10 -2.06
CA GLU A 140 8.73 -20.38 -0.62
C GLU A 140 9.86 -19.57 0.00
N ALA A 141 9.63 -18.28 0.28
CA ALA A 141 10.59 -17.51 1.03
C ALA A 141 10.75 -18.06 2.46
N PRO A 142 11.93 -17.92 3.09
CA PRO A 142 12.19 -18.48 4.42
C PRO A 142 11.38 -17.82 5.55
N TRP A 143 10.78 -16.65 5.32
CA TRP A 143 9.82 -16.08 6.25
C TRP A 143 8.46 -16.78 6.15
N SER A 144 7.79 -16.93 7.28
CA SER A 144 6.50 -17.62 7.33
C SER A 144 5.45 -16.96 6.44
N ALA A 145 4.62 -17.77 5.79
CA ALA A 145 3.43 -17.32 5.07
C ALA A 145 2.57 -16.39 5.93
N ARG A 146 2.22 -15.22 5.38
CA ARG A 146 1.64 -14.11 6.16
C ARG A 146 0.82 -13.15 5.31
N TYR A 147 -0.08 -12.42 5.96
CA TYR A 147 -0.80 -11.28 5.38
C TYR A 147 -0.80 -10.10 6.34
N GLY A 148 -1.21 -8.92 5.85
CA GLY A 148 -1.25 -7.69 6.66
C GLY A 148 0.14 -7.27 7.15
N HIS A 149 1.20 -7.75 6.50
CA HIS A 149 2.56 -7.33 6.76
C HIS A 149 2.83 -5.99 6.06
N ALA A 150 3.91 -5.32 6.43
CA ALA A 150 4.40 -4.15 5.69
C ALA A 150 5.64 -4.53 4.88
N SER A 151 5.86 -3.82 3.77
CA SER A 151 7.11 -3.88 3.04
C SER A 151 7.59 -2.50 2.64
N VAL A 152 8.90 -2.36 2.52
CA VAL A 152 9.55 -1.08 2.21
C VAL A 152 10.89 -1.32 1.52
N VAL A 153 11.28 -0.40 0.63
CA VAL A 153 12.65 -0.35 0.12
C VAL A 153 13.48 0.55 1.04
N HIS A 154 14.56 -0.01 1.58
CA HIS A 154 15.44 0.72 2.48
C HIS A 154 16.89 0.24 2.33
N ASN A 155 17.83 1.18 2.16
CA ASN A 155 19.27 0.93 2.00
C ASN A 155 19.60 -0.16 0.96
N GLY A 156 18.99 -0.02 -0.22
CA GLY A 156 19.22 -0.92 -1.36
C GLY A 156 18.74 -2.34 -1.12
N LYS A 157 17.65 -2.51 -0.37
CA LYS A 157 17.04 -3.81 -0.05
C LYS A 157 15.53 -3.68 0.00
N MET A 158 14.84 -4.75 -0.35
CA MET A 158 13.42 -4.95 -0.04
C MET A 158 13.32 -5.49 1.38
N TRP A 159 12.34 -5.03 2.15
CA TRP A 159 12.07 -5.47 3.51
C TRP A 159 10.65 -6.00 3.65
N VAL A 160 10.48 -7.07 4.42
CA VAL A 160 9.19 -7.61 4.89
C VAL A 160 9.18 -7.53 6.41
N LEU A 161 8.15 -6.91 6.97
CA LEU A 161 8.06 -6.55 8.38
C LEU A 161 6.75 -7.09 8.97
N GLY A 162 6.84 -7.84 10.08
CA GLY A 162 5.72 -8.35 10.86
C GLY A 162 4.58 -8.97 10.04
N GLY A 163 3.33 -8.66 10.39
CA GLY A 163 2.12 -9.25 9.79
C GLY A 163 1.51 -10.36 10.65
N TYR A 164 0.53 -11.08 10.10
CA TYR A 164 -0.13 -12.18 10.78
C TYR A 164 0.17 -13.51 10.09
N ARG A 165 0.72 -14.47 10.83
CA ARG A 165 1.03 -15.83 10.34
C ARG A 165 -0.20 -16.74 10.32
N GLY A 166 -1.21 -16.39 11.11
CA GLY A 166 -2.45 -17.15 11.16
C GLY A 166 -2.91 -17.60 12.54
N ASP A 167 -1.95 -17.71 13.44
CA ASP A 167 -2.08 -18.04 14.86
C ASP A 167 -1.59 -16.88 15.73
N THR A 168 -0.60 -16.12 15.23
CA THR A 168 0.00 -15.00 15.95
C THR A 168 0.38 -13.87 15.01
N ASN A 169 0.34 -12.65 15.56
CA ASN A 169 1.01 -11.51 14.95
C ASN A 169 2.54 -11.71 15.03
N LEU A 170 3.26 -11.01 14.16
CA LEU A 170 4.71 -11.10 14.03
C LEU A 170 5.37 -9.74 14.24
N ASN A 171 6.63 -9.78 14.69
CA ASN A 171 7.54 -8.64 14.81
C ASN A 171 8.94 -8.98 14.26
N ASP A 172 9.03 -9.94 13.35
CA ASP A 172 10.26 -10.23 12.62
C ASP A 172 10.46 -9.25 11.46
N ALA A 173 11.71 -9.13 11.03
CA ALA A 173 12.08 -8.35 9.86
C ALA A 173 13.03 -9.14 8.97
N TRP A 174 12.72 -9.18 7.69
CA TRP A 174 13.47 -9.88 6.67
C TRP A 174 13.84 -8.93 5.55
N TYR A 175 15.01 -9.13 4.94
CA TYR A 175 15.41 -8.36 3.78
C TYR A 175 15.94 -9.24 2.65
N SER A 176 15.87 -8.70 1.43
CA SER A 176 16.47 -9.29 0.23
C SER A 176 16.92 -8.20 -0.75
N THR A 177 17.93 -8.54 -1.56
CA THR A 177 18.41 -7.71 -2.68
C THR A 177 17.95 -8.23 -4.04
N ASP A 178 17.38 -9.42 -4.11
CA ASP A 178 17.03 -10.11 -5.36
C ASP A 178 15.63 -10.75 -5.34
N GLY A 179 14.95 -10.75 -4.18
CA GLY A 179 13.65 -11.38 -3.98
C GLY A 179 13.70 -12.91 -3.89
N VAL A 180 14.86 -13.52 -4.16
CA VAL A 180 15.09 -14.97 -4.11
C VAL A 180 15.64 -15.36 -2.75
N ASN A 181 16.72 -14.69 -2.33
CA ASN A 181 17.44 -14.98 -1.10
C ASN A 181 17.05 -13.96 -0.03
N TRP A 182 16.41 -14.42 1.04
CA TRP A 182 15.98 -13.59 2.15
C TRP A 182 16.77 -13.90 3.42
N THR A 183 17.17 -12.85 4.12
CA THR A 183 17.87 -12.94 5.41
C THR A 183 17.02 -12.33 6.50
N ALA A 184 16.87 -13.04 7.63
CA ALA A 184 16.27 -12.47 8.83
C ALA A 184 17.23 -11.43 9.41
N ALA A 185 16.83 -10.16 9.45
CA ALA A 185 17.53 -9.15 10.22
C ALA A 185 17.31 -9.35 11.73
N THR A 186 16.08 -9.71 12.10
CA THR A 186 15.71 -10.12 13.44
C THR A 186 14.44 -10.97 13.41
N LEU A 187 14.33 -11.91 14.36
CA LEU A 187 13.12 -12.68 14.63
C LEU A 187 12.32 -12.13 15.81
N ASP A 188 12.91 -11.21 16.59
CA ASP A 188 12.24 -10.42 17.61
C ASP A 188 12.70 -8.98 17.46
N GLY A 189 11.83 -8.21 16.86
CA GLY A 189 12.05 -6.82 16.58
C GLY A 189 12.16 -5.90 17.79
N GLY A 190 11.67 -6.34 18.96
CA GLY A 190 11.51 -5.46 20.12
C GLY A 190 10.31 -4.50 20.02
N TRP A 191 9.60 -4.46 18.89
CA TRP A 191 8.25 -3.88 18.82
C TRP A 191 7.19 -4.96 19.08
N PRO A 192 6.02 -4.61 19.63
CA PRO A 192 4.89 -5.51 19.75
C PRO A 192 4.47 -6.00 18.37
N ALA A 193 4.37 -7.33 18.29
CA ALA A 193 3.89 -8.03 17.13
C ALA A 193 2.55 -7.46 16.64
N ARG A 194 2.47 -7.16 15.35
CA ARG A 194 1.30 -6.51 14.75
C ARG A 194 1.12 -6.86 13.28
N ALA A 195 -0.11 -6.71 12.83
CA ALA A 195 -0.49 -6.76 11.42
C ALA A 195 -1.23 -5.48 11.02
N ASP A 196 -1.62 -5.37 9.76
CA ASP A 196 -2.35 -4.24 9.16
C ASP A 196 -1.65 -2.88 9.39
N MET A 197 -0.32 -2.92 9.45
CA MET A 197 0.54 -1.75 9.66
C MET A 197 1.04 -1.18 8.33
N THR A 198 1.58 0.04 8.38
CA THR A 198 2.32 0.64 7.28
C THR A 198 3.78 0.87 7.68
N SER A 199 4.65 1.04 6.68
CA SER A 199 6.05 1.36 6.90
C SER A 199 6.57 2.43 5.96
N ALA A 200 7.58 3.19 6.41
CA ALA A 200 8.25 4.20 5.60
C ALA A 200 9.77 4.13 5.79
N SER A 201 10.51 4.38 4.70
CA SER A 201 11.95 4.62 4.75
C SER A 201 12.18 6.13 4.87
N PHE A 202 12.69 6.57 6.01
CA PHE A 202 12.89 7.99 6.29
C PHE A 202 14.05 8.20 7.25
N ASP A 203 14.88 9.22 6.98
CA ASP A 203 16.02 9.60 7.83
C ASP A 203 16.95 8.42 8.18
N GLY A 204 17.28 7.61 7.18
CA GLY A 204 18.16 6.46 7.33
C GLY A 204 17.59 5.32 8.19
N LYS A 205 16.28 5.32 8.46
CA LYS A 205 15.59 4.32 9.29
C LYS A 205 14.35 3.75 8.61
N ILE A 206 13.84 2.65 9.18
CA ILE A 206 12.56 2.04 8.81
C ILE A 206 11.56 2.36 9.92
N TRP A 207 10.52 3.10 9.57
CA TRP A 207 9.46 3.48 10.49
C TRP A 207 8.29 2.52 10.33
N ILE A 208 7.77 1.99 11.43
CA ILE A 208 6.56 1.16 11.46
C ILE A 208 5.47 1.94 12.20
N MET A 209 4.31 2.12 11.57
CA MET A 209 3.24 2.99 12.09
C MET A 209 1.89 2.29 12.08
N GLY A 210 1.12 2.48 13.17
CA GLY A 210 -0.22 1.94 13.30
C GLY A 210 -0.27 0.41 13.31
N GLY A 211 -1.35 -0.15 12.77
CA GLY A 211 -1.63 -1.58 12.78
C GLY A 211 -2.28 -2.10 14.07
N ASN A 212 -2.67 -3.37 14.01
CA ASN A 212 -3.35 -4.08 15.09
C ASN A 212 -2.37 -5.04 15.78
N SER A 213 -2.12 -4.80 17.06
CA SER A 213 -1.27 -5.65 17.91
C SER A 213 -2.04 -6.60 18.82
N GLY A 214 -3.38 -6.56 18.80
CA GLY A 214 -4.23 -7.18 19.83
C GLY A 214 -4.23 -6.43 21.16
N GLU A 215 -3.28 -5.51 21.36
CA GLU A 215 -3.10 -4.65 22.53
C GLU A 215 -3.33 -3.16 22.17
N PRO A 216 -3.75 -2.29 23.12
CA PRO A 216 -3.96 -0.87 22.86
C PRO A 216 -2.67 -0.12 22.43
N GLY A 217 -2.82 0.62 21.32
CA GLY A 217 -1.92 1.59 20.66
C GLY A 217 -0.61 2.00 21.34
N ARG A 218 0.51 1.58 20.73
CA ARG A 218 1.81 2.26 20.78
C ARG A 218 2.48 2.16 19.41
N ASP A 219 3.04 3.27 18.91
CA ASP A 219 3.89 3.33 17.71
C ASP A 219 5.37 3.09 18.12
N TYR A 220 6.18 2.48 17.26
CA TYR A 220 7.56 2.04 17.57
C TYR A 220 8.56 2.40 16.48
N LEU A 221 9.83 2.54 16.87
CA LEU A 221 10.95 2.99 16.03
C LEU A 221 12.02 1.89 15.95
N LEU A 222 12.64 1.74 14.77
CA LEU A 222 13.82 0.92 14.53
C LEU A 222 14.86 1.68 13.70
#